data_AF-A0A4U5P375-F1
#
_entry.id   AF-A0A4U5P375-F1
#
_cell.length_a   1.000
_cell.length_b   1.000
_cell.length_c   1.000
_cell.angle_alpha   90.00
_cell.angle_beta   90.00
_cell.angle_gamma   90.00
#
_symmetry.space_group_name_H-M   'P 1'
#
loop_
_entity.id
_entity.type
_entity.pdbx_description
1 polymer ?
#
loop_
_entity_poly.entity_id
_entity_poly.type
_entity_poly.pdbx_seq_one_letter_code
_entity_poly.pdbx_strand_id
1 'polypeptide(L)'
;MGSKTIVSLPFHVIIVSITLNDAQFCYTTGNFTANSTYAKNRDLVLRSLASNVTNNGGLYNTTIGLGNDTVYGLVLCMASPSAEICSSCVNYAIQTLMTGCPNQKEAISWGGNPLPCIVHYANRYFLGSLEQSPKSILYNTGILDVTFRQFEQFWSGLGETVRNASTGSSRLMPAAETADLPPTQKIYVCIYNVSPGNCSVCIKEVMS
;
A
#
# COMPACT_ATOMS: atom_id res chain seq x y z
N MET A 1 15.64 5.73 14.76
CA MET A 1 16.39 4.97 15.80
C MET A 1 15.41 4.01 16.45
N GLY A 2 15.43 2.73 16.07
CA GLY A 2 14.47 1.73 16.58
C GLY A 2 14.83 1.24 17.99
N SER A 3 13.82 1.05 18.84
CA SER A 3 13.98 0.50 20.19
C SER A 3 13.82 -1.03 20.17
N LYS A 4 14.67 -1.75 20.92
CA LYS A 4 14.64 -3.21 21.05
C LYS A 4 14.16 -3.57 22.46
N THR A 5 13.11 -4.37 22.58
CA THR A 5 12.71 -4.99 23.85
C THR A 5 12.93 -6.49 23.76
N ILE A 6 13.70 -7.05 24.70
CA ILE A 6 14.06 -8.48 24.75
C ILE A 6 13.28 -9.12 25.91
N VAL A 7 12.44 -10.12 25.62
CA VAL A 7 11.81 -10.98 26.63
C VAL A 7 12.34 -12.40 26.42
N SER A 8 12.98 -12.95 27.44
CA SER A 8 13.63 -14.26 27.39
C SER A 8 12.70 -15.35 27.92
N LEU A 9 12.29 -16.29 27.06
CA LEU A 9 11.68 -17.57 27.44
C LEU A 9 12.53 -18.72 26.87
N PRO A 10 12.70 -19.85 27.60
CA PRO A 10 13.75 -20.82 27.32
C PRO A 10 13.27 -21.90 26.34
N PHE A 11 12.92 -21.53 25.11
CA PHE A 11 12.86 -22.45 23.96
C PHE A 11 13.14 -21.61 22.70
N HIS A 12 14.25 -21.91 22.03
CA HIS A 12 14.86 -21.05 21.00
C HIS A 12 14.06 -21.07 19.69
N VAL A 13 12.95 -20.33 19.64
CA VAL A 13 12.43 -19.76 18.40
C VAL A 13 12.58 -18.25 18.53
N ILE A 14 13.67 -17.71 18.01
CA ILE A 14 13.85 -16.26 17.90
C ILE A 14 12.95 -15.81 16.74
N ILE A 15 11.71 -15.45 17.06
CA ILE A 15 10.83 -14.76 16.11
C ILE A 15 11.36 -13.34 15.98
N VAL A 16 12.12 -13.07 14.91
CA VAL A 16 12.50 -11.71 14.54
C VAL A 16 11.28 -11.06 13.88
N SER A 17 10.43 -10.43 14.69
CA SER A 17 9.38 -9.56 14.18
C SER A 17 10.03 -8.27 13.66
N ILE A 18 10.20 -8.16 12.35
CA ILE A 18 10.59 -6.89 11.72
C ILE A 18 9.36 -5.98 11.79
N THR A 19 9.32 -5.09 12.78
CA THR A 19 8.34 -3.99 12.77
C THR A 19 8.85 -2.97 11.76
N LEU A 20 8.18 -2.84 10.62
CA LEU A 20 8.41 -1.74 9.68
C LEU A 20 8.02 -0.44 10.38
N ASN A 21 9.01 0.37 10.74
CA ASN A 21 8.75 1.71 11.29
C ASN A 21 8.31 2.64 10.14
N ASP A 22 7.09 3.18 10.30
CA ASP A 22 6.35 4.11 9.45
C ASP A 22 5.95 3.64 8.04
N ALA A 23 5.07 2.63 7.99
CA ALA A 23 4.29 2.31 6.80
C ALA A 23 3.06 3.22 6.65
N GLN A 24 3.15 4.50 7.06
CA GLN A 24 2.08 5.49 6.95
C GLN A 24 2.62 6.91 6.79
N PHE A 25 1.81 7.76 6.17
CA PHE A 25 2.10 9.16 5.97
C PHE A 25 0.85 10.00 6.27
N CYS A 26 1.03 11.02 7.10
CA CYS A 26 -0.02 11.96 7.48
C CYS A 26 0.18 13.26 6.70
N TYR A 27 -0.83 13.68 5.94
CA TYR A 27 -0.74 14.91 5.16
C TYR A 27 -1.04 16.15 6.01
N THR A 28 -0.59 17.31 5.53
CA THR A 28 -0.81 18.63 6.15
C THR A 28 -2.01 19.38 5.57
N THR A 29 -2.92 18.68 4.88
CA THR A 29 -4.12 19.26 4.21
C THR A 29 -5.19 19.77 5.17
N GLY A 30 -5.01 19.54 6.47
CA GLY A 30 -5.84 20.08 7.54
C GLY A 30 -6.06 19.06 8.65
N ASN A 31 -6.43 19.57 9.82
CA ASN A 31 -6.79 18.74 10.97
C ASN A 31 -8.28 18.88 11.27
N PHE A 32 -8.90 17.80 11.74
CA PHE A 32 -10.24 17.83 12.31
C PHE A 32 -10.16 17.80 13.85
N THR A 33 -11.23 18.20 14.52
CA THR A 33 -11.31 18.17 16.00
C THR A 33 -11.91 16.86 16.49
N ALA A 34 -11.48 16.39 17.66
CA ALA A 34 -12.06 15.22 18.30
C ALA A 34 -13.60 15.36 18.40
N ASN A 35 -14.33 14.26 18.18
CA ASN A 35 -15.80 14.19 18.18
C ASN A 35 -16.53 15.00 17.10
N SER A 36 -15.82 15.64 16.15
CA SER A 36 -16.45 16.27 14.98
C SER A 36 -17.19 15.27 14.09
N THR A 37 -18.08 15.79 13.24
CA THR A 37 -18.77 14.99 12.21
C THR A 37 -17.75 14.35 11.25
N TYR A 38 -16.74 15.10 10.81
CA TYR A 38 -15.61 14.55 10.04
C TYR A 38 -14.94 13.34 10.72
N ALA A 39 -14.65 13.43 12.03
CA ALA A 39 -14.03 12.32 12.77
C ALA A 39 -14.89 11.04 12.69
N LYS A 40 -16.21 11.19 12.92
CA LYS A 40 -17.16 10.07 12.83
C LYS A 40 -17.25 9.49 11.41
N ASN A 41 -17.26 10.37 10.40
CA ASN A 41 -17.31 9.95 9.00
C ASN A 41 -16.02 9.23 8.58
N ARG A 42 -14.85 9.69 9.02
CA ARG A 42 -13.57 9.00 8.80
C ARG A 42 -13.61 7.59 9.39
N ASP A 43 -14.08 7.45 10.63
CA ASP A 43 -14.16 6.14 11.29
C ASP A 43 -15.17 5.21 10.60
N LEU A 44 -16.26 5.75 10.03
CA LEU A 44 -17.21 4.99 9.20
C LEU A 44 -16.58 4.55 7.88
N VAL A 45 -15.83 5.43 7.21
CA VAL A 45 -15.11 5.11 5.97
C VAL A 45 -14.14 3.97 6.22
N LEU A 46 -13.27 4.07 7.22
CA LEU A 46 -12.27 3.04 7.51
C LEU A 46 -12.92 1.68 7.83
N ARG A 47 -14.02 1.67 8.59
CA ARG A 47 -14.80 0.44 8.84
C ARG A 47 -15.42 -0.14 7.56
N SER A 48 -15.99 0.71 6.72
CA SER A 48 -16.57 0.29 5.43
C SER A 48 -15.52 -0.31 4.49
N LEU A 49 -14.32 0.25 4.46
CA LEU A 49 -13.20 -0.31 3.69
C LEU A 49 -12.85 -1.72 4.16
N ALA A 50 -12.69 -1.91 5.48
CA ALA A 50 -12.38 -3.22 6.06
C ALA A 50 -13.46 -4.27 5.80
N SER A 51 -14.75 -3.90 5.86
CA SER A 51 -15.85 -4.85 5.68
C SER A 51 -16.10 -5.27 4.23
N ASN A 52 -15.70 -4.44 3.26
CA ASN A 52 -16.09 -4.64 1.86
C ASN A 52 -14.94 -5.08 0.95
N VAL A 53 -13.67 -4.86 1.32
CA VAL A 53 -12.52 -5.12 0.43
C VAL A 53 -12.45 -6.55 -0.09
N THR A 54 -12.69 -7.55 0.76
CA THR A 54 -12.61 -8.98 0.39
C THR A 54 -13.72 -9.38 -0.57
N ASN A 55 -14.95 -8.91 -0.32
CA ASN A 55 -16.11 -9.14 -1.18
C ASN A 55 -16.02 -8.40 -2.54
N ASN A 56 -15.09 -7.44 -2.66
CA ASN A 56 -14.85 -6.66 -3.87
C ASN A 56 -13.51 -7.01 -4.53
N GLY A 57 -13.01 -8.23 -4.32
CA GLY A 57 -11.84 -8.74 -5.04
C GLY A 57 -10.53 -8.04 -4.67
N GLY A 58 -10.44 -7.47 -3.46
CA GLY A 58 -9.21 -6.85 -2.95
C GLY A 58 -9.07 -5.35 -3.25
N LEU A 59 -10.06 -4.71 -3.89
CA LEU A 59 -10.07 -3.27 -4.13
C LEU A 59 -11.46 -2.70 -3.84
N TYR A 60 -11.53 -1.67 -3.01
CA TYR A 60 -12.80 -1.02 -2.70
C TYR A 60 -12.59 0.47 -2.40
N ASN A 61 -13.57 1.30 -2.77
CA ASN A 61 -13.61 2.70 -2.40
C ASN A 61 -15.00 3.06 -1.88
N THR A 62 -15.05 4.09 -1.05
CA THR A 62 -16.31 4.55 -0.46
C THR A 62 -16.22 6.04 -0.14
N THR A 63 -17.38 6.69 0.01
CA THR A 63 -17.49 8.11 0.35
C THR A 63 -18.61 8.27 1.36
N ILE A 64 -18.34 8.97 2.46
CA ILE A 64 -19.31 9.19 3.54
C ILE A 64 -19.26 10.65 3.99
N GLY A 65 -20.43 11.23 4.26
CA GLY A 65 -20.57 12.61 4.71
C GLY A 65 -20.93 13.59 3.60
N LEU A 66 -21.23 14.83 4.00
CA LEU A 66 -21.66 15.91 3.11
C LEU A 66 -20.85 17.19 3.38
N GLY A 67 -20.60 17.97 2.33
CA GLY A 67 -19.90 19.26 2.42
C GLY A 67 -18.50 19.12 3.04
N ASN A 68 -18.23 19.93 4.08
CA ASN A 68 -16.92 19.96 4.74
C ASN A 68 -16.61 18.71 5.59
N ASP A 69 -17.61 17.84 5.78
CA ASP A 69 -17.50 16.59 6.52
C ASP A 69 -17.41 15.35 5.60
N THR A 70 -17.33 15.53 4.29
CA THR A 70 -17.15 14.42 3.34
C THR A 70 -15.75 13.82 3.45
N VAL A 71 -15.70 12.49 3.53
CA VAL A 71 -14.46 11.69 3.54
C VAL A 71 -14.50 10.70 2.38
N TYR A 72 -13.44 10.71 1.57
CA TYR A 72 -13.20 9.74 0.50
C TYR A 72 -12.23 8.69 1.03
N GLY A 73 -12.49 7.42 0.74
CA GLY A 73 -11.65 6.30 1.17
C GLY A 73 -11.37 5.31 0.04
N LEU A 74 -10.17 4.73 0.06
CA LEU A 74 -9.70 3.71 -0.85
C LEU A 74 -8.94 2.64 -0.07
N VAL A 75 -9.15 1.38 -0.45
CA VAL A 75 -8.37 0.24 0.02
C VAL A 75 -7.97 -0.68 -1.12
N LEU A 76 -6.73 -1.18 -1.09
CA LEU A 76 -6.18 -2.12 -2.06
C LEU A 76 -5.33 -3.17 -1.36
N CYS A 77 -5.67 -4.44 -1.51
CA CYS A 77 -4.85 -5.57 -1.12
C CYS A 77 -3.98 -6.01 -2.31
N MET A 78 -2.65 -6.01 -2.14
CA MET A 78 -1.75 -6.42 -3.23
C MET A 78 -1.76 -7.95 -3.40
N ALA A 79 -1.89 -8.40 -4.66
CA ALA A 79 -1.70 -9.76 -5.17
C ALA A 79 -2.40 -10.91 -4.41
N SER A 80 -3.51 -11.41 -4.98
CA SER A 80 -4.22 -12.66 -4.61
C SER A 80 -4.03 -13.16 -3.15
N PRO A 81 -4.20 -12.32 -2.12
CA PRO A 81 -4.13 -12.82 -0.76
C PRO A 81 -5.41 -13.59 -0.49
N SER A 82 -5.36 -14.61 0.37
CA SER A 82 -6.60 -15.13 0.93
C SER A 82 -7.38 -13.99 1.59
N ALA A 83 -8.70 -14.12 1.71
CA ALA A 83 -9.53 -13.09 2.32
C ALA A 83 -9.02 -12.71 3.72
N GLU A 84 -8.45 -13.68 4.43
CA GLU A 84 -7.83 -13.52 5.75
C GLU A 84 -6.59 -12.63 5.71
N ILE A 85 -5.68 -12.84 4.74
CA ILE A 85 -4.46 -12.03 4.62
C ILE A 85 -4.82 -10.58 4.28
N CYS A 86 -5.76 -10.38 3.35
CA CYS A 86 -6.24 -9.04 2.98
C CYS A 86 -6.88 -8.34 4.19
N SER A 87 -7.78 -9.02 4.90
CA SER A 87 -8.44 -8.48 6.10
C SER A 87 -7.42 -8.15 7.21
N SER A 88 -6.47 -9.04 7.48
CA SER A 88 -5.41 -8.82 8.47
C SER A 88 -4.61 -7.56 8.16
N CYS A 89 -4.19 -7.41 6.90
CA CYS A 89 -3.44 -6.25 6.45
C CYS A 89 -4.23 -4.95 6.63
N VAL A 90 -5.48 -4.92 6.16
CA VAL A 90 -6.30 -3.71 6.20
C VAL A 90 -6.57 -3.27 7.64
N ASN A 91 -6.83 -4.23 8.54
CA ASN A 91 -6.98 -3.92 9.96
C ASN A 91 -5.69 -3.34 10.58
N TYR A 92 -4.54 -3.90 10.23
CA TYR A 92 -3.24 -3.38 10.67
C TYR A 92 -2.97 -1.96 10.14
N ALA A 93 -3.24 -1.71 8.86
CA ALA A 93 -3.08 -0.40 8.24
C ALA A 93 -4.01 0.64 8.88
N ILE A 94 -5.28 0.28 9.14
CA ILE A 94 -6.23 1.16 9.84
C ILE A 94 -5.76 1.50 11.25
N GLN A 95 -5.30 0.53 12.03
CA GLN A 95 -4.78 0.78 13.37
C GLN A 95 -3.55 1.69 13.36
N THR A 96 -2.66 1.46 12.39
CA THR A 96 -1.48 2.29 12.13
C THR A 96 -1.89 3.73 11.81
N LEU A 97 -2.89 3.93 10.95
CA LEU A 97 -3.40 5.26 10.60
C LEU A 97 -4.06 5.97 11.79
N MET A 98 -4.87 5.25 12.58
CA MET A 98 -5.56 5.81 13.74
C MET A 98 -4.58 6.25 14.83
N THR A 99 -3.47 5.54 14.97
CA THR A 99 -2.44 5.83 15.98
C THR A 99 -1.44 6.89 15.49
N GLY A 100 -0.97 6.76 14.25
CA GLY A 100 0.05 7.63 13.66
C GLY A 100 -0.47 8.95 13.12
N CYS A 101 -1.73 8.97 12.64
CA CYS A 101 -2.38 10.15 12.07
C CYS A 101 -3.70 10.46 12.81
N PRO A 102 -3.62 10.88 14.09
CA PRO A 102 -4.78 10.92 14.97
C PRO A 102 -5.87 11.91 14.52
N ASN A 103 -5.48 13.04 13.92
CA ASN A 103 -6.38 14.15 13.62
C ASN A 103 -6.24 14.73 12.21
N GLN A 104 -5.39 14.14 11.36
CA GLN A 104 -5.21 14.61 9.98
C GLN A 104 -6.44 14.25 9.14
N LYS A 105 -6.82 15.17 8.26
CA LYS A 105 -7.93 14.94 7.31
C LYS A 105 -7.53 14.03 6.16
N GLU A 106 -6.25 13.81 5.94
CA GLU A 106 -5.76 12.90 4.92
C GLU A 106 -4.55 12.11 5.42
N ALA A 107 -4.58 10.81 5.18
CA ALA A 107 -3.47 9.93 5.45
C ALA A 107 -3.52 8.67 4.60
N ILE A 108 -2.34 8.12 4.32
CA ILE A 108 -2.15 6.88 3.58
C ILE A 108 -1.28 5.93 4.38
N SER A 109 -1.60 4.64 4.35
CA SER A 109 -0.75 3.58 4.87
C SER A 109 -0.50 2.53 3.81
N TRP A 110 0.73 2.05 3.76
CA TRP A 110 1.19 0.92 2.95
C TRP A 110 1.49 -0.31 3.81
N GLY A 111 1.00 -0.31 5.06
CA GLY A 111 1.32 -1.30 6.08
C GLY A 111 0.94 -2.71 5.68
N GLY A 112 1.72 -3.69 6.14
CA GLY A 112 1.47 -5.10 5.86
C GLY A 112 2.18 -6.05 6.83
N ASN A 113 1.43 -7.07 7.25
CA ASN A 113 1.94 -8.32 7.82
C ASN A 113 0.91 -9.42 7.49
N PRO A 114 1.20 -10.41 6.62
CA PRO A 114 2.47 -10.68 5.93
C PRO A 114 2.65 -9.99 4.56
N LEU A 115 1.58 -9.50 3.92
CA LEU A 115 1.64 -8.80 2.62
C LEU A 115 1.19 -7.34 2.76
N PRO A 116 1.73 -6.41 1.95
CA PRO A 116 1.35 -5.00 1.99
C PRO A 116 -0.03 -4.75 1.37
N CYS A 117 -0.76 -3.81 1.94
CA CYS A 117 -1.99 -3.25 1.41
C CYS A 117 -1.93 -1.73 1.52
N ILE A 118 -2.76 -1.05 0.73
CA ILE A 118 -2.87 0.40 0.74
C ILE A 118 -4.22 0.77 1.35
N VAL A 119 -4.22 1.66 2.34
CA VAL A 119 -5.42 2.32 2.87
C VAL A 119 -5.18 3.82 2.80
N HIS A 120 -6.05 4.56 2.09
CA HIS A 120 -5.95 6.01 1.94
C HIS A 120 -7.32 6.64 2.21
N TYR A 121 -7.36 7.65 3.08
CA TYR A 121 -8.52 8.51 3.23
C TYR A 121 -8.14 9.98 3.04
N ALA A 122 -9.07 10.80 2.54
CA ALA A 122 -8.86 12.24 2.37
C ALA A 122 -10.17 13.06 2.44
N ASN A 123 -10.04 14.35 2.71
CA ASN A 123 -11.12 15.34 2.62
C ASN A 123 -11.28 15.96 1.21
N ARG A 124 -10.56 15.43 0.21
CA ARG A 124 -10.67 15.82 -1.19
C ARG A 124 -10.86 14.56 -2.04
N TYR A 125 -11.47 14.73 -3.20
CA TYR A 125 -11.58 13.64 -4.16
C TYR A 125 -10.20 13.33 -4.77
N PHE A 126 -9.73 12.09 -4.63
CA PHE A 126 -8.44 11.61 -5.17
C PHE A 126 -8.58 10.31 -5.98
N LEU A 127 -9.80 9.80 -6.12
CA LEU A 127 -10.02 8.55 -6.84
C LEU A 127 -9.78 8.77 -8.33
N GLY A 128 -8.71 8.17 -8.85
CA GLY A 128 -8.32 8.27 -10.26
C GLY A 128 -7.50 9.51 -10.63
N SER A 129 -7.12 10.33 -9.63
CA SER A 129 -6.06 11.31 -9.83
C SER A 129 -4.70 10.61 -9.89
N LEU A 130 -3.78 11.19 -10.68
CA LEU A 130 -2.38 10.80 -10.63
C LEU A 130 -1.75 11.45 -9.40
N GLU A 131 -1.57 10.66 -8.34
CA GLU A 131 -0.91 11.08 -7.10
C GLU A 131 0.48 10.45 -7.05
N GLN A 132 1.52 11.27 -7.20
CA GLN A 132 2.92 10.82 -7.16
C GLN A 132 3.54 10.93 -5.77
N SER A 133 2.83 11.51 -4.80
CA SER A 133 3.32 11.72 -3.43
C SER A 133 2.30 11.21 -2.42
N PRO A 134 2.76 10.68 -1.26
CA PRO A 134 4.15 10.47 -0.86
C PRO A 134 4.79 9.26 -1.57
N LYS A 135 6.10 9.36 -1.82
CA LYS A 135 6.92 8.24 -2.29
C LYS A 135 7.64 7.62 -1.10
N SER A 136 7.58 6.29 -0.98
CA SER A 136 8.43 5.55 -0.07
C SER A 136 9.29 4.60 -0.88
N ILE A 137 10.62 4.78 -0.79
CA ILE A 137 11.60 3.94 -1.50
C ILE A 137 12.33 3.11 -0.46
N LEU A 138 12.28 1.79 -0.63
CA LEU A 138 13.02 0.83 0.19
C LEU A 138 14.08 0.17 -0.68
N TYR A 139 15.31 0.11 -0.17
CA TYR A 139 16.43 -0.54 -0.86
C TYR A 139 16.74 -1.87 -0.17
N ASN A 140 17.01 -2.90 -0.96
CA ASN A 140 17.64 -4.11 -0.43
C ASN A 140 19.09 -3.79 -0.06
N THR A 141 19.46 -3.99 1.21
CA THR A 141 20.83 -3.79 1.70
C THR A 141 21.65 -5.08 1.72
N GLY A 142 21.06 -6.21 1.28
CA GLY A 142 21.77 -7.47 1.11
C GLY A 142 22.78 -7.42 -0.04
N ILE A 143 23.87 -8.19 0.09
CA ILE A 143 24.83 -8.38 -1.00
C ILE A 143 24.18 -9.23 -2.07
N LEU A 144 24.02 -8.67 -3.27
CA LEU A 144 23.60 -9.41 -4.45
C LEU A 144 24.86 -9.90 -5.18
N ASP A 145 25.12 -11.20 -5.12
CA ASP A 145 26.17 -11.85 -5.91
C ASP A 145 25.65 -12.12 -7.33
N VAL A 146 25.54 -11.07 -8.13
CA VAL A 146 25.03 -11.12 -9.50
C VAL A 146 26.03 -10.53 -10.48
N THR A 147 26.19 -11.17 -11.63
CA THR A 147 27.01 -10.62 -12.72
C THR A 147 26.31 -9.44 -13.40
N PHE A 148 27.09 -8.53 -13.98
CA PHE A 148 26.54 -7.40 -14.75
C PHE A 148 25.56 -7.85 -15.84
N ARG A 149 25.83 -8.98 -16.50
CA ARG A 149 24.93 -9.54 -17.53
C ARG A 149 23.58 -9.98 -16.96
N GLN A 150 23.57 -10.61 -15.78
CA GLN A 150 22.33 -11.00 -15.11
C GLN A 150 21.52 -9.78 -14.67
N PHE A 151 22.20 -8.72 -14.22
CA PHE A 151 21.56 -7.45 -13.89
C PHE A 151 20.88 -6.81 -15.12
N GLU A 152 21.58 -6.73 -16.25
CA GLU A 152 21.02 -6.17 -17.50
C GLU A 152 19.82 -6.96 -18.02
N GLN A 153 19.89 -8.30 -17.99
CA GLN A 153 18.76 -9.15 -18.37
C GLN A 153 17.55 -8.94 -17.45
N PHE A 154 17.79 -8.82 -16.15
CA PHE A 154 16.74 -8.51 -15.17
C PHE A 154 16.13 -7.14 -15.39
N TRP A 155 16.94 -6.12 -15.69
CA TRP A 155 16.47 -4.76 -15.93
C TRP A 155 15.66 -4.64 -17.22
N SER A 156 16.09 -5.32 -18.28
CA SER A 156 15.34 -5.41 -19.54
C SER A 156 14.01 -6.14 -19.37
N GLY A 157 14.01 -7.32 -18.72
CA GLY A 157 12.78 -8.08 -18.46
C GLY A 157 11.81 -7.32 -17.55
N LEU A 158 12.36 -6.49 -16.66
CA LEU A 158 11.58 -5.59 -15.83
C LEU A 158 10.86 -4.51 -16.66
N GLY A 159 11.58 -3.84 -17.56
CA GLY A 159 11.00 -2.85 -18.45
C GLY A 159 9.88 -3.43 -19.31
N GLU A 160 10.01 -4.68 -19.76
CA GLU A 160 8.95 -5.37 -20.49
C GLU A 160 7.73 -5.69 -19.63
N THR A 161 7.94 -6.24 -18.43
CA THR A 161 6.85 -6.53 -17.47
C THR A 161 6.07 -5.26 -17.14
N VAL A 162 6.78 -4.18 -16.86
CA VAL A 162 6.20 -2.86 -16.58
C VAL A 162 5.39 -2.35 -17.76
N ARG A 163 5.95 -2.42 -18.97
CA ARG A 163 5.26 -1.98 -20.19
C ARG A 163 3.96 -2.75 -20.38
N ASN A 164 3.99 -4.07 -20.23
CA ASN A 164 2.82 -4.92 -20.36
C ASN A 164 1.77 -4.63 -19.27
N ALA A 165 2.19 -4.40 -18.03
CA ALA A 165 1.30 -4.01 -16.94
C ALA A 165 0.62 -2.65 -17.19
N SER A 166 1.33 -1.70 -17.81
CA SER A 166 0.78 -0.37 -18.11
C SER A 166 -0.26 -0.36 -19.24
N THR A 167 -0.21 -1.35 -20.14
CA THR A 167 -1.10 -1.47 -21.30
C THR A 167 -2.17 -2.55 -21.15
N GLY A 168 -2.02 -3.43 -20.15
CA GLY A 168 -2.91 -4.56 -19.93
C GLY A 168 -4.29 -4.16 -19.40
N SER A 169 -5.33 -4.89 -19.81
CA SER A 169 -6.70 -4.72 -19.30
C SER A 169 -6.93 -5.38 -17.95
N SER A 170 -6.04 -6.30 -17.52
CA SER A 170 -6.14 -7.00 -16.23
C SER A 170 -5.59 -6.11 -15.11
N ARG A 171 -6.52 -5.67 -14.25
CA ARG A 171 -6.36 -4.63 -13.22
C ARG A 171 -6.06 -5.19 -11.82
N LEU A 172 -5.75 -6.48 -11.77
CA LEU A 172 -5.12 -7.20 -10.68
C LEU A 172 -3.94 -7.93 -11.34
N MET A 173 -2.73 -7.72 -10.82
CA MET A 173 -1.52 -8.36 -11.31
C MET A 173 -1.72 -9.88 -11.45
N PRO A 174 -1.42 -10.49 -12.61
CA PRO A 174 -0.92 -11.86 -12.63
C PRO A 174 0.39 -11.86 -11.84
N ALA A 175 0.64 -12.93 -11.08
CA ALA A 175 1.98 -13.19 -10.57
C ALA A 175 2.94 -13.17 -11.77
N ALA A 176 3.80 -12.17 -11.87
CA ALA A 176 4.86 -12.16 -12.87
C ALA A 176 5.81 -13.30 -12.50
N GLU A 177 5.72 -14.39 -13.25
CA GLU A 177 6.68 -15.49 -13.21
C GLU A 177 8.05 -14.90 -13.55
N THR A 178 8.91 -14.74 -12.54
CA THR A 178 10.26 -14.23 -12.73
C THR A 178 11.16 -15.34 -13.22
N ALA A 179 11.85 -15.10 -14.34
CA ALA A 179 13.00 -15.89 -14.77
C ALA A 179 13.99 -16.11 -13.60
N ASP A 180 14.60 -17.30 -13.56
CA ASP A 180 15.46 -17.86 -12.51
C ASP A 180 16.49 -16.89 -11.90
N LEU A 181 16.04 -16.08 -10.95
CA LEU A 181 16.85 -15.32 -10.00
C LEU A 181 16.26 -15.56 -8.61
N PRO A 182 17.08 -15.53 -7.54
CA PRO A 182 16.59 -15.70 -6.17
C PRO A 182 15.43 -14.73 -5.90
N PRO A 183 14.39 -15.16 -5.16
CA PRO A 183 13.04 -14.61 -5.21
C PRO A 183 12.99 -13.18 -4.67
N THR A 184 13.32 -12.22 -5.52
CA THR A 184 12.97 -10.81 -5.36
C THR A 184 11.59 -10.66 -5.97
N GLN A 185 10.56 -10.97 -5.17
CA GLN A 185 9.16 -10.83 -5.57
C GLN A 185 8.92 -9.37 -5.97
N LYS A 186 8.73 -9.12 -7.26
CA LYS A 186 8.42 -7.78 -7.77
C LYS A 186 6.91 -7.64 -7.91
N ILE A 187 6.35 -6.61 -7.29
CA ILE A 187 4.94 -6.29 -7.39
C ILE A 187 4.81 -4.84 -7.87
N TYR A 188 4.31 -4.65 -9.09
CA TYR A 188 3.90 -3.34 -9.60
C TYR A 188 2.39 -3.23 -9.51
N VAL A 189 1.88 -2.18 -8.88
CA VAL A 189 0.43 -2.01 -8.76
C VAL A 189 0.02 -0.66 -9.29
N CYS A 190 -0.74 -0.67 -10.38
CA CYS A 190 -1.54 0.48 -10.80
C CYS A 190 -2.94 0.32 -10.22
N ILE A 191 -3.40 1.33 -9.49
CA ILE A 191 -4.75 1.35 -8.93
C ILE A 191 -5.75 1.58 -10.06
N TYR A 192 -6.80 0.75 -10.11
CA TYR A 192 -7.87 0.67 -11.13
C TYR A 192 -8.44 2.00 -11.64
N ASN A 193 -8.37 3.07 -10.85
CA ASN A 193 -8.99 4.36 -11.17
C ASN A 193 -8.10 5.26 -12.05
N VAL A 194 -6.86 4.89 -12.33
CA VAL A 194 -5.91 5.72 -13.09
C VAL A 194 -5.93 5.32 -14.57
N SER A 195 -5.90 6.29 -15.49
CA SER A 195 -5.87 6.02 -16.94
C SER A 195 -4.60 5.22 -17.32
N PRO A 196 -4.60 4.42 -18.42
CA PRO A 196 -3.41 3.70 -18.86
C PRO A 196 -2.20 4.62 -19.09
N GLY A 197 -2.43 5.83 -19.61
CA GLY A 197 -1.39 6.85 -19.77
C GLY A 197 -0.78 7.28 -18.43
N ASN A 198 -1.61 7.55 -17.43
CA ASN A 198 -1.16 7.93 -16.09
C ASN A 198 -0.49 6.76 -15.35
N CYS A 199 -0.94 5.52 -15.58
CA CYS A 199 -0.26 4.32 -15.07
C CYS A 199 1.15 4.19 -15.67
N SER A 200 1.29 4.40 -16.99
CA SER A 200 2.60 4.40 -17.64
C SER A 200 3.54 5.47 -17.08
N VAL A 201 3.02 6.68 -16.81
CA VAL A 201 3.79 7.76 -16.17
C VAL A 201 4.26 7.33 -14.78
N CYS A 202 3.36 6.81 -13.94
CA CYS A 202 3.67 6.38 -12.59
C CYS A 202 4.76 5.29 -12.57
N ILE A 203 4.63 4.24 -13.39
CA ILE A 203 5.60 3.16 -13.36
C ILE A 203 6.98 3.60 -13.92
N LYS A 204 7.01 4.44 -14.96
CA LYS A 204 8.27 4.99 -15.50
C LYS A 204 9.05 5.77 -14.45
N GLU A 205 8.36 6.53 -13.61
CA GLU A 205 8.98 7.33 -12.55
C GLU A 205 9.50 6.50 -11.38
N VAL A 206 8.92 5.31 -11.13
CA VAL A 206 9.47 4.35 -10.15
C VAL A 206 10.74 3.66 -10.69
N MET A 207 10.92 3.62 -12.01
CA MET A 207 12.07 3.01 -12.68
C MET A 207 13.24 3.96 -12.96
N SER A 208 13.06 5.28 -12.78
CA SER A 208 14.10 6.30 -12.97
C SER A 208 14.96 6.48 -11.73
#